data_AF-A0A7W1FGE4-F1
#
_entry.id   AF-A0A7W1FGE4-F1
#
_cell.length_a   1.000
_cell.length_b   1.000
_cell.length_c   1.000
_cell.angle_alpha   90.00
_cell.angle_beta   90.00
_cell.angle_gamma   90.00
#
_symmetry.space_group_name_H-M   'P 1'
#
loop_
_entity.id
_entity.type
_entity.pdbx_description
1 polymer ?
#
loop_
_entity_poly.entity_id
_entity_poly.type
_entity_poly.pdbx_seq_one_letter_code
_entity_poly.pdbx_strand_id
1 'polypeptide(L)'
;MNSLLSQPVWEKIESDFDSLVQAEITELLSYYDGNEQDRVQLDILRLANGSREEVSVLVDEANKDYRNIIYWAEYPEESRIDTPEKRQQMRDLFQWLGLEVPSDLKAPKN
;
A
#
# COMPACT_ATOMS: atom_id res chain seq x y z
N MET A 1 10.17 -19.86 -15.98
CA MET A 1 11.07 -20.33 -14.90
C MET A 1 10.43 -19.87 -13.61
N ASN A 2 9.92 -20.78 -12.77
CA ASN A 2 9.32 -20.41 -11.49
C ASN A 2 10.43 -19.83 -10.61
N SER A 3 10.43 -18.51 -10.42
CA SER A 3 11.11 -17.93 -9.25
C SER A 3 10.35 -18.47 -8.04
N LEU A 4 10.97 -19.39 -7.30
CA LEU A 4 10.41 -19.87 -6.05
C LEU A 4 10.46 -18.68 -5.09
N LEU A 5 9.30 -18.17 -4.67
CA LEU A 5 9.23 -17.13 -3.63
C LEU A 5 10.11 -17.54 -2.45
N SER A 6 10.72 -16.57 -1.80
CA SER A 6 11.57 -16.88 -0.65
C SER A 6 10.75 -17.41 0.52
N GLN A 7 11.42 -18.13 1.43
CA GLN A 7 10.77 -18.73 2.59
C GLN A 7 9.98 -17.72 3.44
N PRO A 8 10.48 -16.51 3.74
CA PRO A 8 9.71 -15.51 4.49
C PRO A 8 8.41 -15.09 3.79
N VAL A 9 8.42 -15.00 2.46
CA VAL A 9 7.22 -14.66 1.67
C VAL A 9 6.19 -15.77 1.79
N TRP A 10 6.60 -17.03 1.68
CA TRP A 10 5.72 -18.19 1.89
C TRP A 10 5.13 -18.24 3.29
N GLU A 11 5.95 -18.09 4.33
CA GLU A 11 5.48 -18.07 5.73
C GLU A 11 4.44 -16.96 5.95
N LYS A 12 4.62 -15.81 5.29
CA LYS A 12 3.66 -14.70 5.36
C LYS A 12 2.35 -15.02 4.63
N ILE A 13 2.42 -15.65 3.46
CA ILE A 13 1.23 -16.12 2.72
C ILE A 13 0.45 -17.13 3.56
N GLU A 14 1.12 -18.11 4.16
CA GLU A 14 0.49 -19.12 5.01
C GLU A 14 -0.16 -18.53 6.26
N SER A 15 0.44 -17.49 6.83
CA SER A 15 -0.08 -16.80 8.01
C SER A 15 -1.32 -15.95 7.71
N ASP A 16 -1.36 -15.27 6.55
CA ASP A 16 -2.34 -14.22 6.28
C ASP A 16 -3.53 -14.69 5.43
N PHE A 17 -3.41 -15.84 4.75
CA PHE A 17 -4.38 -16.29 3.75
C PHE A 17 -4.78 -17.76 3.91
N ASP A 18 -6.06 -18.05 3.64
CA ASP A 18 -6.60 -19.41 3.59
C ASP A 18 -5.92 -20.25 2.51
N SER A 19 -5.67 -21.53 2.80
CA SER A 19 -5.01 -22.47 1.89
C SER A 19 -5.65 -22.58 0.50
N LEU A 20 -6.95 -22.28 0.39
CA LEU A 20 -7.68 -22.26 -0.88
C LEU A 20 -7.23 -21.14 -1.82
N VAL A 21 -6.72 -20.03 -1.30
CA VAL A 21 -6.31 -18.86 -2.09
C VAL A 21 -4.80 -18.68 -2.17
N GLN A 22 -4.01 -19.38 -1.34
CA GLN A 22 -2.54 -19.24 -1.30
C GLN A 22 -1.88 -19.40 -2.67
N ALA A 23 -2.33 -20.38 -3.49
CA ALA A 23 -1.80 -20.59 -4.83
C ALA A 23 -2.02 -19.39 -5.76
N GLU A 24 -3.18 -18.72 -5.65
CA GLU A 24 -3.46 -17.51 -6.42
C GLU A 24 -2.61 -16.33 -5.93
N ILE A 25 -2.40 -16.19 -4.62
CA ILE A 25 -1.52 -15.16 -4.06
C ILE A 25 -0.09 -15.34 -4.57
N THR A 26 0.40 -16.58 -4.58
CA THR A 26 1.72 -16.91 -5.14
C THR A 26 1.84 -16.52 -6.61
N GLU A 27 0.82 -16.83 -7.41
CA GLU A 27 0.78 -16.44 -8.82
C GLU A 27 0.78 -14.91 -8.97
N LEU A 28 -0.04 -14.20 -8.20
CA LEU A 28 -0.10 -12.75 -8.23
C LEU A 28 1.26 -12.10 -7.91
N LEU A 29 1.93 -12.55 -6.84
CA LEU A 29 3.24 -12.04 -6.46
C LEU A 29 4.33 -12.35 -7.49
N SER A 30 4.16 -13.40 -8.31
CA SER A 30 5.09 -13.76 -9.38
C SER A 30 5.11 -12.75 -10.53
N TYR A 31 4.06 -11.92 -10.66
CA TYR A 31 4.03 -10.83 -11.63
C TYR A 31 4.89 -9.62 -11.22
N TYR A 32 5.49 -9.64 -10.03
CA TYR A 32 6.53 -8.68 -9.65
C TYR A 32 7.92 -9.33 -9.67
N ASP A 33 8.76 -8.90 -10.59
CA ASP A 33 10.15 -9.34 -10.77
C ASP A 33 11.18 -8.18 -10.67
N GLY A 34 10.74 -7.05 -10.10
CA GLY A 34 11.55 -5.84 -9.95
C GLY A 34 12.61 -5.92 -8.85
N ASN A 35 13.21 -4.76 -8.56
CA ASN A 35 14.23 -4.62 -7.52
C ASN A 35 13.65 -4.93 -6.14
N GLU A 36 14.54 -5.37 -5.22
CA GLU A 36 14.16 -5.65 -3.83
C GLU A 36 12.98 -6.64 -3.71
N GLN A 37 12.92 -7.61 -4.64
CA GLN A 37 11.80 -8.53 -4.86
C GLN A 37 11.15 -9.03 -3.56
N ASP A 38 11.92 -9.70 -2.72
CA ASP A 38 11.43 -10.26 -1.45
C ASP A 38 10.85 -9.20 -0.51
N ARG A 39 11.53 -8.05 -0.37
CA ARG A 39 11.08 -6.96 0.51
C ARG A 39 9.77 -6.39 0.02
N VAL A 40 9.67 -6.12 -1.28
CA VAL A 40 8.46 -5.59 -1.90
C VAL A 40 7.32 -6.59 -1.79
N GLN A 41 7.54 -7.88 -2.05
CA GLN A 41 6.52 -8.91 -1.92
C GLN A 41 6.01 -9.03 -0.47
N LEU A 42 6.89 -8.93 0.53
CA LEU A 42 6.50 -8.88 1.94
C LEU A 42 5.69 -7.62 2.29
N ASP A 43 6.07 -6.47 1.76
CA ASP A 43 5.36 -5.22 1.97
C ASP A 43 3.99 -5.18 1.28
N ILE A 44 3.87 -5.79 0.09
CA ILE A 44 2.58 -6.05 -0.57
C ILE A 44 1.68 -6.86 0.35
N LEU A 45 2.17 -7.98 0.90
CA LEU A 45 1.37 -8.84 1.79
C LEU A 45 0.97 -8.10 3.07
N ARG A 46 1.88 -7.31 3.65
CA ARG A 46 1.61 -6.47 4.83
C ARG A 46 0.50 -5.45 4.56
N LEU A 47 0.58 -4.72 3.45
CA LEU A 47 -0.41 -3.70 3.08
C LEU A 47 -1.76 -4.33 2.70
N ALA A 48 -1.74 -5.48 2.02
CA ALA A 48 -2.93 -6.20 1.62
C ALA A 48 -3.74 -6.75 2.80
N ASN A 49 -3.09 -7.02 3.94
CA ASN A 49 -3.73 -7.44 5.19
C ASN A 49 -4.74 -8.60 4.99
N GLY A 50 -4.33 -9.63 4.24
CA GLY A 50 -5.15 -10.81 3.94
C GLY A 50 -6.15 -10.64 2.78
N SER A 51 -6.20 -9.49 2.12
CA SER A 51 -7.08 -9.24 0.97
C SER A 51 -6.42 -9.63 -0.36
N ARG A 52 -6.98 -10.61 -1.06
CA ARG A 52 -6.49 -11.06 -2.38
C ARG A 52 -6.62 -9.97 -3.44
N GLU A 53 -7.72 -9.22 -3.40
CA GLU A 53 -7.97 -8.09 -4.29
C GLU A 53 -6.90 -7.02 -4.11
N GLU A 54 -6.55 -6.72 -2.86
CA GLU A 54 -5.54 -5.72 -2.54
C GLU A 54 -4.14 -6.16 -2.97
N VAL A 55 -3.80 -7.45 -2.84
CA VAL A 55 -2.54 -8.00 -3.40
C VAL A 55 -2.43 -7.70 -4.89
N SER A 56 -3.50 -7.92 -5.66
CA SER A 56 -3.49 -7.65 -7.10
C SER A 56 -3.24 -6.16 -7.40
N VAL A 57 -3.90 -5.26 -6.67
CA VAL A 57 -3.73 -3.81 -6.85
C VAL A 57 -2.31 -3.37 -6.50
N LEU A 58 -1.77 -3.87 -5.38
CA LEU A 58 -0.44 -3.51 -4.91
C LEU A 58 0.67 -4.08 -5.81
N VAL A 59 0.48 -5.24 -6.44
CA VAL A 59 1.39 -5.75 -7.48
C VAL A 59 1.41 -4.82 -8.69
N ASP A 60 0.25 -4.35 -9.15
CA ASP A 60 0.17 -3.38 -10.25
C ASP A 60 0.85 -2.04 -9.91
N GLU A 61 0.69 -1.55 -8.68
CA GLU A 61 1.39 -0.36 -8.20
C GLU A 61 2.90 -0.58 -8.07
N ALA A 62 3.33 -1.75 -7.60
CA ALA A 62 4.75 -2.11 -7.50
C ALA A 62 5.43 -2.10 -8.88
N ASN A 63 4.74 -2.61 -9.89
CA ASN A 63 5.22 -2.62 -11.28
C ASN A 63 5.33 -1.22 -11.90
N LYS A 64 4.59 -0.22 -11.38
CA LYS A 64 4.73 1.19 -11.77
C LYS A 64 5.90 1.85 -11.03
N ASP A 65 5.91 1.73 -9.71
CA ASP A 65 6.99 2.23 -8.85
C ASP A 65 6.97 1.53 -7.48
N TYR A 66 7.80 0.50 -7.34
CA TYR A 66 7.92 -0.30 -6.12
C TYR A 66 8.29 0.50 -4.86
N ARG A 67 8.91 1.68 -5.02
CA ARG A 67 9.29 2.51 -3.87
C ARG A 67 8.06 3.05 -3.14
N ASN A 68 6.93 3.19 -3.84
CA ASN A 68 5.66 3.54 -3.21
C ASN A 68 5.21 2.47 -2.23
N ILE A 69 5.34 1.19 -2.60
CA ILE A 69 4.99 0.05 -1.74
C ILE A 69 5.83 0.07 -0.47
N ILE A 70 7.15 0.20 -0.60
CA ILE A 70 8.06 0.30 0.55
C ILE A 70 7.69 1.52 1.40
N TYR A 71 7.46 2.67 0.77
CA TYR A 71 7.11 3.89 1.48
C TYR A 71 5.80 3.76 2.27
N TRP A 72 4.76 3.18 1.68
CA TRP A 72 3.48 2.97 2.33
C TRP A 72 3.57 1.94 3.47
N ALA A 73 4.34 0.87 3.28
CA ALA A 73 4.46 -0.20 4.26
C ALA A 73 5.34 0.15 5.46
N GLU A 74 6.46 0.84 5.23
CA GLU A 74 7.47 1.13 6.26
C GLU A 74 7.32 2.50 6.91
N TYR A 75 6.64 3.44 6.24
CA TYR A 75 6.41 4.81 6.72
C TYR A 75 4.91 5.15 6.69
N PRO A 76 4.06 4.42 7.45
CA PRO A 76 2.61 4.58 7.39
C PRO A 76 2.12 5.96 7.84
N GLU A 77 2.82 6.62 8.78
CA GLU A 77 2.44 7.96 9.25
C GLU A 77 2.77 9.04 8.22
N GLU A 78 3.95 8.94 7.60
CA GLU A 78 4.38 9.88 6.57
C GLU A 78 3.59 9.72 5.26
N SER A 79 3.25 8.48 4.89
CA SER A 79 2.47 8.17 3.70
C SER A 79 0.98 8.50 3.85
N ARG A 80 0.47 8.63 5.08
CA ARG A 80 -0.92 9.02 5.33
C ARG A 80 -1.20 10.39 4.73
N ILE A 81 -2.10 10.45 3.74
CA ILE A 81 -2.47 11.72 3.08
C ILE A 81 -3.43 12.53 3.96
N ASP A 82 -4.28 11.84 4.74
CA ASP A 82 -5.32 12.44 5.59
C ASP A 82 -4.89 12.51 7.07
N THR A 83 -3.89 13.31 7.38
CA THR A 83 -3.54 13.66 8.78
C THR A 83 -4.14 15.01 9.16
N PRO A 84 -4.41 15.28 10.45
CA PRO A 84 -4.86 16.60 10.90
C PRO A 84 -3.94 17.74 10.43
N GLU A 85 -2.64 17.51 10.43
CA GLU A 85 -1.61 18.46 10.00
C GLU A 85 -1.68 18.71 8.49
N LYS A 86 -1.76 17.65 7.66
CA LYS A 86 -1.86 17.78 6.20
C LYS A 86 -3.20 18.41 5.79
N ARG A 87 -4.29 18.07 6.48
CA ARG A 87 -5.59 18.74 6.31
C ARG A 87 -5.50 20.23 6.67
N GLN A 88 -4.78 20.57 7.74
CA GLN A 88 -4.57 21.97 8.11
C GLN A 88 -3.74 22.71 7.06
N GLN A 89 -2.63 22.14 6.61
CA GLN A 89 -1.80 22.70 5.53
C GLN A 89 -2.62 22.93 4.25
N MET A 90 -3.48 21.98 3.89
CA MET A 90 -4.35 22.12 2.73
C MET A 90 -5.39 23.24 2.94
N ARG A 91 -6.02 23.33 4.11
CA ARG A 91 -6.90 24.45 4.47
C ARG A 91 -6.18 25.80 4.33
N ASP A 92 -4.97 25.91 4.87
CA ASP A 92 -4.18 27.14 4.85
C ASP A 92 -3.81 27.52 3.40
N LEU A 93 -3.49 26.55 2.55
CA LEU A 93 -3.23 26.77 1.13
C LEU A 93 -4.46 27.31 0.38
N PHE A 94 -5.63 26.71 0.57
CA PHE A 94 -6.88 27.19 -0.03
C PHE A 94 -7.20 28.63 0.40
N GLN A 95 -7.05 28.93 1.70
CA GLN A 95 -7.24 30.28 2.23
C GLN A 95 -6.25 31.29 1.64
N TRP A 96 -4.97 30.93 1.55
CA TRP A 96 -3.94 31.79 0.95
C TRP A 96 -4.22 32.08 -0.54
N LEU A 97 -4.71 31.08 -1.28
CA LEU A 97 -5.11 31.23 -2.68
C LEU A 97 -6.43 32.00 -2.86
N GLY A 98 -7.14 32.34 -1.78
CA GLY A 98 -8.46 32.98 -1.83
C GLY A 98 -9.55 32.07 -2.41
N LEU A 99 -9.35 30.75 -2.37
CA LEU A 99 -10.29 29.75 -2.86
C LEU A 99 -11.21 29.27 -1.72
N GLU A 100 -12.42 28.82 -2.07
CA GLU A 100 -13.30 28.21 -1.07
C GLU A 100 -12.70 26.88 -0.60
N VAL A 101 -12.58 26.70 0.73
CA VAL A 101 -12.13 25.46 1.32
C VAL A 101 -13.18 24.36 1.07
N PRO A 102 -12.81 23.21 0.50
CA PRO A 102 -13.70 22.06 0.31
C PRO A 102 -14.40 21.62 1.60
N SER A 103 -15.66 21.18 1.51
CA SER A 103 -16.50 20.86 2.67
C SER A 103 -15.96 19.74 3.55
N ASP A 104 -15.29 18.76 2.94
CA ASP A 104 -14.58 17.67 3.60
C ASP A 104 -13.33 18.16 4.36
N LEU A 105 -12.74 19.30 3.99
CA LEU A 105 -11.61 19.89 4.70
C LEU A 105 -12.02 20.88 5.80
N LYS A 106 -13.29 21.30 5.86
CA LYS A 106 -13.81 22.21 6.89
C LYS A 106 -13.74 21.52 8.27
N ALA A 107 -13.26 22.25 9.28
CA ALA A 107 -13.22 21.72 10.65
C ALA A 107 -14.65 21.39 11.13
N PRO A 108 -14.84 20.33 11.94
CA PRO A 108 -16.15 20.02 12.50
C PRO A 108 -16.68 21.23 13.29
N LYS A 109 -17.96 21.56 13.10
CA LYS A 109 -18.63 22.57 13.93
C LYS A 109 -18.84 21.95 15.31
N ASN A 110 -18.20 22.55 16.32
CA ASN A 110 -18.49 22.28 17.73
C ASN A 110 -19.93 22.62 18.09
#